data_AF-A0A3N1PJ42-F1
#
_entry.id   AF-A0A3N1PJ42-F1
#
_cell.length_a   1.000
_cell.length_b   1.000
_cell.length_c   1.000
_cell.angle_alpha   90.00
_cell.angle_beta   90.00
_cell.angle_gamma   90.00
#
_symmetry.space_group_name_H-M   'P 1'
#
loop_
_entity.id
_entity.type
_entity.pdbx_description
1 polymer ?
#
loop_
_entity_poly.entity_id
_entity_poly.type
_entity_poly.pdbx_seq_one_letter_code
_entity_poly.pdbx_strand_id
1 'polypeptide(L)' 'MLLPDRNTVDRLLRHFRAQERTVQDRPCDLSARRRFEDTAYTLCVLMGVRTAREAVLAAERYVTTAEIRNREARPPCRH' A
#
# COMPACT_ATOMS: atom_id res chain seq x y z
N MET A 1 15.54 -12.07 -3.22
CA MET A 1 14.58 -11.42 -2.29
C MET A 1 13.18 -11.61 -2.86
N LEU A 2 12.27 -12.20 -2.09
CA LEU A 2 10.86 -12.36 -2.49
C LEU A 2 10.23 -10.96 -2.49
N LEU A 3 9.81 -10.46 -3.66
CA LEU A 3 9.04 -9.23 -3.74
C LEU A 3 7.70 -9.42 -3.00
N PRO A 4 7.22 -8.41 -2.26
CA PRO A 4 5.95 -8.52 -1.54
C PRO A 4 4.79 -8.76 -2.51
N ASP A 5 3.88 -9.65 -2.12
CA ASP A 5 2.69 -9.98 -2.92
C ASP A 5 1.85 -8.71 -3.17
N ARG A 6 1.41 -8.53 -4.42
CA ARG A 6 0.63 -7.35 -4.84
C ARG A 6 -0.62 -7.15 -3.97
N ASN A 7 -1.34 -8.23 -3.64
CA ASN A 7 -2.56 -8.11 -2.84
C ASN A 7 -2.26 -7.65 -1.42
N THR A 8 -1.08 -7.99 -0.90
CA THR A 8 -0.63 -7.51 0.40
C THR A 8 -0.41 -6.00 0.36
N VAL A 9 0.31 -5.49 -0.64
CA VAL A 9 0.55 -4.04 -0.80
C VAL A 9 -0.75 -3.27 -1.03
N ASP A 10 -1.65 -3.81 -1.86
CA ASP A 10 -2.96 -3.23 -2.14
C ASP A 10 -3.89 -3.21 -0.90
N ARG A 11 -3.85 -4.27 -0.08
CA ARG A 11 -4.56 -4.29 1.21
C ARG A 11 -3.97 -3.26 2.19
N LEU A 12 -2.64 -3.12 2.26
CA LEU A 12 -1.99 -2.11 3.09
C LEU A 12 -2.40 -0.69 2.67
N LEU A 13 -2.46 -0.40 1.37
CA LEU A 13 -2.93 0.90 0.86
C LEU A 13 -4.37 1.21 1.27
N ARG A 14 -5.28 0.22 1.19
CA ARG A 14 -6.66 0.38 1.67
C ARG A 14 -6.73 0.65 3.17
N HIS A 15 -5.98 -0.07 3.98
CA HIS A 15 -5.93 0.15 5.43
C HIS A 15 -5.36 1.52 5.77
N PHE A 16 -4.26 1.92 5.12
CA PHE A 16 -3.65 3.23 5.29
C PHE A 16 -4.66 4.35 5.05
N ARG A 17 -5.40 4.32 3.92
CA ARG A 17 -6.42 5.34 3.61
C ARG A 17 -7.59 5.36 4.61
N ALA A 18 -8.02 4.21 5.12
CA ALA A 18 -9.07 4.14 6.13
C ALA A 18 -8.60 4.69 7.49
N GLN A 19 -7.38 4.36 7.88
CA GLN A 19 -6.74 4.89 9.09
C GLN A 19 -6.48 6.39 8.97
N GLU A 20 -6.06 6.88 7.81
CA GLU A 20 -5.83 8.31 7.56
C GLU A 20 -7.10 9.13 7.82
N ARG A 21 -8.25 8.67 7.32
CA ARG A 21 -9.56 9.28 7.63
C ARG A 21 -9.87 9.22 9.11
N THR A 22 -9.66 8.06 9.74
CA THR A 22 -9.92 7.88 11.18
C THR A 22 -9.07 8.81 12.06
N VAL A 23 -7.78 8.99 11.72
CA VAL A 23 -6.87 9.90 12.44
C VAL A 23 -7.26 11.36 12.21
N GLN A 24 -7.74 11.72 11.02
CA GLN A 24 -8.28 13.05 10.74
C GLN A 24 -9.58 13.32 11.52
N ASP A 25 -10.50 12.35 11.60
CA ASP A 25 -11.76 12.46 12.34
C ASP A 25 -11.56 12.45 13.87
N ARG A 26 -10.56 11.69 14.35
CA ARG A 26 -10.27 11.51 15.78
C ARG A 26 -8.78 11.72 16.09
N PRO A 27 -8.29 12.97 16.07
CA PRO A 27 -6.88 13.26 16.27
C PRO A 27 -6.36 12.90 17.68
N CYS A 28 -7.25 12.80 18.67
CA CYS A 28 -6.91 12.42 20.04
C CYS A 28 -6.84 10.89 20.27
N ASP A 29 -7.24 10.07 19.28
CA ASP A 29 -7.14 8.62 19.38
C ASP A 29 -5.70 8.16 19.08
N LEU A 30 -4.90 8.04 20.15
CA LEU A 30 -3.51 7.60 20.07
C LEU A 30 -3.37 6.17 19.52
N SER A 31 -4.38 5.31 19.70
CA SER A 31 -4.35 3.95 19.17
C SER A 31 -4.54 3.93 17.66
N ALA A 32 -5.47 4.75 17.15
CA ALA A 32 -5.65 4.94 15.71
C ALA A 32 -4.39 5.53 15.07
N ARG A 33 -3.78 6.54 15.72
CA ARG A 33 -2.55 7.16 15.25
C ARG A 33 -1.37 6.19 15.22
N ARG A 34 -1.20 5.37 16.26
CA ARG A 34 -0.12 4.37 16.30
C ARG A 34 -0.30 3.30 15.21
N ARG A 35 -1.52 2.85 14.93
CA ARG A 35 -1.80 1.90 13.85
C ARG A 35 -1.52 2.49 12.46
N PHE A 36 -1.84 3.78 12.29
CA PHE A 36 -1.52 4.52 11.07
C PHE A 36 0.00 4.61 10.87
N GLU A 37 0.75 4.99 11.90
CA GLU A 37 2.21 5.09 11.87
C GLU A 37 2.89 3.74 11.60
N ASP A 38 2.39 2.65 12.19
CA ASP A 38 2.88 1.28 11.95
C ASP A 38 2.67 0.82 10.50
N THR A 39 1.50 1.13 9.94
CA THR A 39 1.17 0.85 8.54
C THR A 39 2.05 1.70 7.60
N ALA A 40 2.25 2.98 7.93
CA ALA A 40 3.15 3.87 7.21
C ALA A 40 4.59 3.36 7.22
N TYR A 41 5.09 2.93 8.39
CA TYR A 41 6.43 2.38 8.54
C TYR A 41 6.62 1.12 7.70
N THR A 42 5.64 0.22 7.71
CA THR A 42 5.65 -0.98 6.86
C THR A 42 5.73 -0.62 5.38
N LEU A 43 4.93 0.34 4.91
CA LEU A 43 4.99 0.80 3.52
C LEU A 43 6.35 1.41 3.17
N CYS A 44 6.93 2.23 4.06
CA CYS A 44 8.26 2.81 3.88
C CYS A 44 9.34 1.74 3.70
N VAL A 45 9.34 0.70 4.55
CA VAL A 45 10.29 -0.43 4.46
C VAL A 45 10.10 -1.22 3.17
N LEU A 46 8.84 -1.54 2.81
CA LEU A 46 8.55 -2.31 1.60
C LEU A 46 8.95 -1.56 0.33
N MET A 47 8.76 -0.25 0.29
CA MET A 47 9.05 0.59 -0.88
C MET A 47 10.46 1.17 -0.89
N GLY A 48 11.24 1.01 0.19
CA GLY A 48 12.61 1.52 0.29
C GLY A 48 12.70 3.05 0.36
N VAL A 49 11.69 3.71 0.92
CA VAL A 49 11.61 5.18 1.02
C VAL A 49 11.46 5.65 2.46
N ARG A 50 11.70 6.94 2.71
CA ARG A 50 11.79 7.50 4.07
C ARG A 50 10.51 8.18 4.54
N THR A 51 9.61 8.52 3.64
CA THR A 51 8.38 9.25 3.98
C THR A 51 7.13 8.44 3.63
N ALA A 52 6.09 8.56 4.45
CA ALA A 52 4.82 7.88 4.23
C ALA A 52 4.19 8.27 2.89
N ARG A 53 4.30 9.55 2.51
CA ARG A 53 3.78 10.06 1.24
C ARG A 53 4.49 9.43 0.05
N GLU A 54 5.82 9.35 0.06
CA GLU A 54 6.56 8.66 -0.99
C GLU A 54 6.26 7.16 -0.99
N ALA A 55 6.08 6.55 0.17
CA ALA A 55 5.78 5.13 0.30
C ALA A 55 4.45 4.79 -0.36
N VAL A 56 3.41 5.61 -0.15
CA VAL A 56 2.11 5.47 -0.80
C VAL A 56 2.25 5.59 -2.32
N LEU A 57 2.95 6.61 -2.81
CA LEU A 57 3.15 6.81 -4.25
C LEU A 57 3.93 5.65 -4.90
N ALA A 58 4.98 5.17 -4.24
CA ALA A 58 5.76 4.03 -4.71
C ALA A 58 4.94 2.74 -4.70
N ALA A 59 4.12 2.53 -3.66
CA ALA A 59 3.23 1.38 -3.54
C ALA A 59 2.12 1.39 -4.60
N GLU A 60 1.52 2.54 -4.88
CA GLU A 60 0.51 2.68 -5.94
C GLU A 60 1.10 2.36 -7.32
N ARG A 61 2.29 2.88 -7.61
CA ARG A 61 3.04 2.53 -8.82
C ARG A 61 3.35 1.04 -8.88
N TYR A 62 3.82 0.45 -7.78
CA TYR A 62 4.13 -0.98 -7.71
C TYR A 62 2.89 -1.84 -8.01
N VAL A 63 1.74 -1.55 -7.39
CA VAL A 63 0.48 -2.28 -7.62
C VAL A 63 0.01 -2.15 -9.06
N THR A 64 0.14 -0.96 -9.66
CA THR A 64 -0.25 -0.68 -11.05
C THR A 64 0.65 -1.41 -12.04
N THR A 65 1.97 -1.36 -11.86
CA THR A 65 2.93 -2.07 -12.70
C THR A 65 2.79 -3.59 -12.57
N ALA A 66 2.54 -4.09 -11.36
CA ALA A 66 2.27 -5.51 -11.11
C ALA A 66 0.96 -5.97 -11.77
N GLU A 67 -0.07 -5.12 -11.84
CA GLU A 67 -1.31 -5.41 -12.55
C GLU A 67 -1.11 -5.54 -14.05
N ILE A 68 -0.39 -4.59 -14.66
CA ILE A 68 -0.09 -4.60 -16.10
C ILE A 68 0.67 -5.88 -16.43
N ARG A 69 1.73 -6.20 -15.68
CA ARG A 69 2.50 -7.44 -15.87
C ARG A 69 1.66 -8.70 -15.71
N ASN A 70 0.74 -8.74 -14.76
CA ASN A 70 -0.16 -9.89 -14.56
C ASN A 70 -1.14 -10.02 -15.74
N ARG A 71 -1.68 -8.91 -16.23
CA ARG A 71 -2.58 -8.89 -17.39
C ARG A 71 -1.90 -9.38 -18.67
N GLU A 72 -0.65 -9.00 -18.90
CA GLU A 72 0.16 -9.49 -20.03
C GLU A 72 0.50 -10.98 -19.89
N ALA A 73 0.71 -11.46 -18.66
CA ALA A 73 0.97 -12.88 -18.39
C ALA A 73 -0.27 -13.77 -18.52
N ARG A 74 -1.49 -13.22 -18.55
CA ARG A 74 -2.71 -13.96 -18.87
C ARG A 74 -2.86 -14.00 -20.39
N PRO A 75 -2.72 -15.17 -21.06
CA PRO A 75 -2.92 -15.24 -22.50
C PRO A 75 -4.37 -14.83 -22.81
N PRO A 76 -4.62 -14.10 -23.91
CA PRO A 76 -5.98 -13.81 -24.32
C PRO A 76 -6.70 -15.15 -24.55
N CYS A 77 -7.83 -15.35 -23.88
CA CYS A 77 -8.73 -16.45 -24.21
C CYS A 77 -9.18 -16.25 -25.67
N ARG A 78 -8.51 -16.95 -26.61
CA ARG A 78 -8.98 -17.10 -27.99
C ARG A 78 -10.38 -17.71 -27.93
N HIS A 79 -11.39 -16.89 -28.26
CA HIS A 79 -12.72 -17.38 -28.60
C HIS A 79 -12.72 -17.78 -30.07
#